data_AF-A0A2G5PFL6-F1
#
_entry.id   AF-A0A2G5PFL6-F1
#
_cell.length_a   1.000
_cell.length_b   1.000
_cell.length_c   1.000
_cell.angle_alpha   90.00
_cell.angle_beta   90.00
_cell.angle_gamma   90.00
#
_symmetry.space_group_name_H-M   'P 1'
#
loop_
_entity.id
_entity.type
_entity.pdbx_description
1 polymer ?
#
loop_
_entity_poly.entity_id
_entity_poly.type
_entity_poly.pdbx_seq_one_letter_code
_entity_poly.pdbx_strand_id
1 'polypeptide(L)'
;MSMRRPTMVWPGTARISLVALFAAPAAMAYPWHTLTQRWVLGVAIAVALVLLPWWRGEHLTTMAARRLGMVTRRGGEGAHEVIDHAPTEARTTAVLQVRADDDEEAQELPLTLIADYLDRYGVQCESVRIASRDTPARRSTFVSLTMAAGPNLAALRARSSNLPLRRTAEAAARRLADHLRELGWDAVMVTGGLDVPELLGPQAKEGWRTVTDGSSGFVSGYAVKVDDELSDVLAELWALDSPEIWTVAEISADGLAVGAAIRSEDKPDPAGPLAGLTAVRGRQRAALDALHPMSTERLLGRSGSAGLLGELSWPASDDEPARV
;
A
#
# COMPACT_ATOMS: atom_id res chain seq x y z
N MET A 1 -5.65 22.29 -24.47
CA MET A 1 -6.28 22.74 -23.19
C MET A 1 -7.29 21.69 -22.76
N SER A 2 -6.88 20.74 -21.92
CA SER A 2 -7.75 19.66 -21.45
C SER A 2 -8.51 20.10 -20.20
N MET A 3 -9.85 20.12 -20.29
CA MET A 3 -10.73 20.39 -19.16
C MET A 3 -10.65 19.23 -18.18
N ARG A 4 -9.94 19.41 -17.06
CA ARG A 4 -10.02 18.50 -15.91
C ARG A 4 -11.48 18.45 -15.43
N ARG A 5 -12.21 17.38 -15.75
CA ARG A 5 -13.49 17.09 -15.10
C ARG A 5 -13.18 16.79 -13.63
N PRO A 6 -13.72 17.55 -12.66
CA PRO A 6 -13.55 17.22 -11.26
C PRO A 6 -14.26 15.90 -10.98
N THR A 7 -13.51 14.87 -10.61
CA THR A 7 -14.05 13.63 -10.07
C THR A 7 -14.72 13.96 -8.73
N MET A 8 -16.05 14.07 -8.77
CA MET A 8 -16.87 14.37 -7.60
C MET A 8 -16.86 13.14 -6.67
N VAL A 9 -16.04 13.19 -5.62
CA VAL A 9 -16.07 12.21 -4.55
C VAL A 9 -17.32 12.47 -3.72
N TRP A 10 -18.31 11.59 -3.82
CA TRP A 10 -19.53 11.70 -3.03
C TRP A 10 -19.20 11.60 -1.52
N PRO A 11 -19.69 12.52 -0.67
CA PRO A 11 -19.48 12.41 0.76
C PRO A 11 -20.16 11.13 1.28
N GLY A 12 -19.44 10.35 2.08
CA GLY A 12 -19.98 9.10 2.65
C GLY A 12 -21.28 9.30 3.45
N THR A 13 -22.08 8.25 3.57
CA THR A 13 -23.41 8.23 4.21
C THR A 13 -23.44 8.87 5.59
N ALA A 14 -22.41 8.64 6.42
CA ALA A 14 -22.29 9.24 7.74
C ALA A 14 -22.20 10.78 7.68
N ARG A 15 -21.47 11.34 6.70
CA ARG A 15 -21.31 12.80 6.54
C ARG A 15 -22.61 13.44 6.08
N ILE A 16 -23.30 12.81 5.14
CA ILE A 16 -24.62 13.27 4.67
C ILE A 16 -25.61 13.24 5.83
N SER A 17 -25.61 12.17 6.62
CA SER A 17 -26.48 12.04 7.80
C SER A 17 -26.21 13.13 8.83
N LEU A 18 -24.94 13.44 9.09
CA LEU A 18 -24.53 14.49 10.03
C LEU A 18 -24.92 15.88 9.52
N VAL A 19 -24.71 16.17 8.23
CA VAL A 19 -25.17 17.43 7.63
C VAL A 19 -26.69 17.54 7.68
N ALA A 20 -27.42 16.47 7.39
CA ALA A 20 -28.88 16.43 7.48
C ALA A 20 -29.37 16.65 8.93
N LEU A 21 -28.68 16.07 9.91
CA LEU A 21 -28.99 16.22 11.33
C LEU A 21 -28.90 17.67 11.81
N PHE A 22 -27.99 18.48 11.26
CA PHE A 22 -27.88 19.90 11.61
C PHE A 22 -28.74 20.81 10.71
N ALA A 23 -28.92 20.44 9.44
CA ALA A 23 -29.73 21.21 8.50
C ALA A 23 -31.23 21.15 8.81
N ALA A 24 -31.75 19.98 9.22
CA ALA A 24 -33.19 19.82 9.49
C ALA A 24 -33.68 20.66 10.70
N PRO A 25 -33.01 20.69 11.87
CA PRO A 25 -33.36 21.59 12.96
C PRO A 25 -33.19 23.07 12.60
N ALA A 26 -32.17 23.41 11.81
CA ALA A 26 -31.97 24.78 11.34
C ALA A 26 -33.10 25.25 10.41
N ALA A 27 -33.61 24.37 9.55
CA ALA A 27 -34.77 24.63 8.70
C ALA A 27 -36.07 24.75 9.52
N MET A 28 -36.26 23.88 10.51
CA MET A 28 -37.40 23.92 11.43
C MET A 28 -37.43 25.17 12.31
N ALA A 29 -36.27 25.81 12.53
CA ALA A 29 -36.15 27.07 13.26
C ALA A 29 -36.54 28.31 12.44
N TYR A 30 -37.00 28.14 11.20
CA TYR A 30 -37.56 29.21 10.38
C TYR A 30 -38.93 29.65 10.91
N PRO A 31 -39.22 30.95 11.04
CA PRO A 31 -38.40 32.10 10.68
C PRO A 31 -37.44 32.56 11.80
N TRP A 32 -36.17 32.79 11.46
CA TRP A 32 -35.06 33.05 12.41
C TRP A 32 -35.07 34.47 12.99
N HIS A 33 -36.02 34.78 13.87
CA HIS A 33 -36.15 36.11 14.50
C HIS A 33 -35.38 36.24 15.83
N THR A 34 -35.12 35.13 16.52
CA THR A 34 -34.48 35.15 17.85
C THR A 34 -32.97 34.90 17.78
N LEU A 35 -32.22 35.40 18.78
CA LEU A 35 -30.77 35.19 18.87
C LEU A 35 -30.41 33.71 18.87
N THR A 36 -31.17 32.89 19.59
CA THR A 36 -30.98 31.43 19.67
C THR A 36 -31.17 30.74 18.32
N GLN A 37 -32.19 31.12 17.55
CA GLN A 37 -32.43 30.58 16.21
C GLN A 37 -31.31 30.94 15.22
N ARG A 38 -30.75 32.15 15.32
CA ARG A 38 -29.60 32.59 14.50
C ARG A 38 -28.33 31.82 14.85
N TRP A 39 -28.12 31.47 16.13
CA TRP A 39 -27.02 30.60 16.56
C TRP A 39 -27.15 29.18 15.99
N VAL A 40 -28.34 28.58 16.02
CA VAL A 40 -28.59 27.25 15.44
C VAL A 40 -28.28 27.25 13.93
N LEU A 41 -28.73 28.27 13.20
CA LEU A 41 -28.40 28.43 11.78
C LEU A 41 -26.89 28.60 11.56
N GLY A 42 -26.23 29.43 12.38
CA GLY A 42 -24.78 29.63 12.31
C GLY A 42 -23.98 28.35 12.52
N VAL A 43 -24.35 27.54 13.52
CA VAL A 43 -23.71 26.24 13.77
C VAL A 43 -23.95 25.28 12.60
N ALA A 44 -25.18 25.21 12.07
CA ALA A 44 -25.47 24.35 10.93
C ALA A 44 -24.66 24.71 9.68
N ILE A 45 -24.54 26.01 9.38
CA ILE A 45 -23.70 26.52 8.28
C ILE A 45 -22.22 26.20 8.54
N ALA A 46 -21.72 26.43 9.76
CA ALA A 46 -20.33 26.13 10.12
C ALA A 46 -20.03 24.63 9.97
N VAL A 47 -20.91 23.75 10.45
CA VAL A 47 -20.77 22.29 10.31
C VAL A 47 -20.76 21.88 8.84
N ALA A 48 -21.67 22.42 8.01
CA ALA A 48 -21.68 22.16 6.57
C ALA A 48 -20.38 22.64 5.90
N LEU A 49 -19.92 23.84 6.23
CA LEU A 49 -18.66 24.42 5.76
C LEU A 49 -17.40 23.76 6.34
N VAL A 50 -17.50 22.84 7.29
CA VAL A 50 -16.35 22.06 7.78
C VAL A 50 -16.36 20.63 7.22
N LEU A 51 -17.54 20.04 7.06
CA LEU A 51 -17.71 18.65 6.62
C LEU A 51 -17.71 18.45 5.11
N LEU A 52 -18.23 19.42 4.37
CA LEU A 52 -18.38 19.36 2.92
C LEU A 52 -17.20 19.92 2.11
N PRO A 53 -16.36 20.85 2.58
CA PRO A 53 -15.27 21.35 1.75
C PRO A 53 -14.33 20.22 1.37
N TRP A 54 -14.13 20.17 0.06
CA TRP A 54 -13.24 19.26 -0.61
C TRP A 54 -11.97 20.04 -0.96
N TRP A 55 -10.82 19.58 -0.49
CA TRP A 55 -9.54 20.23 -0.77
C TRP A 55 -8.57 19.20 -1.36
N ARG A 56 -8.24 19.36 -2.65
CA ARG A 56 -7.28 18.53 -3.40
C ARG A 56 -7.50 17.01 -3.27
N GLY A 57 -8.75 16.54 -3.39
CA GLY A 57 -9.05 15.10 -3.44
C GLY A 57 -9.35 14.43 -2.09
N GLU A 58 -9.15 15.10 -0.96
CA GLU A 58 -9.50 14.60 0.39
C GLU A 58 -10.33 15.64 1.17
N HIS A 59 -11.06 15.18 2.19
CA HIS A 59 -11.84 16.08 3.04
C HIS A 59 -10.97 16.72 4.15
N LEU A 60 -11.31 17.94 4.60
CA LEU A 60 -10.58 18.61 5.69
C LEU A 60 -10.54 17.78 6.98
N THR A 61 -11.64 17.09 7.28
CA THR A 61 -11.71 16.21 8.45
C THR A 61 -10.74 15.03 8.38
N THR A 62 -10.52 14.45 7.20
CA THR A 62 -9.53 13.38 7.02
C THR A 62 -8.11 13.92 7.15
N MET A 63 -7.84 15.15 6.68
CA MET A 63 -6.55 15.79 6.88
C MET A 63 -6.27 16.08 8.37
N ALA A 64 -7.27 16.60 9.08
CA ALA A 64 -7.18 16.90 10.51
C ALA A 64 -7.00 15.62 11.35
N ALA A 65 -7.78 14.57 11.08
CA ALA A 65 -7.66 13.28 11.76
C ALA A 65 -6.29 12.64 11.55
N ARG A 66 -5.76 12.67 10.31
CA ARG A 66 -4.39 12.18 10.02
C ARG A 66 -3.32 13.01 10.73
N ARG A 67 -3.47 14.34 10.77
CA ARG A 67 -2.54 15.21 11.53
C ARG A 67 -2.57 14.93 13.03
N LEU A 68 -3.76 14.76 13.61
CA LEU A 68 -3.91 14.37 15.00
C LEU A 68 -3.23 13.01 15.27
N GLY A 69 -3.49 12.01 14.42
CA GLY A 69 -2.85 10.69 14.52
C GLY A 69 -1.32 10.72 14.45
N MET A 70 -0.74 11.58 13.61
CA MET A 70 0.72 11.76 13.57
C MET A 70 1.27 12.47 14.82
N VAL A 71 0.54 13.44 15.38
CA VAL A 71 0.97 14.15 16.60
C VAL A 71 0.88 13.22 17.82
N THR A 72 -0.17 12.40 17.92
CA THR A 72 -0.31 11.43 19.01
C THR A 72 0.75 10.33 18.94
N ARG A 73 1.15 9.89 17.73
CA ARG A 73 2.24 8.92 17.53
C ARG A 73 3.63 9.49 17.85
N ARG A 74 3.85 10.79 17.65
CA ARG A 74 5.12 11.47 17.99
C ARG A 74 5.28 11.76 19.49
N GLY A 75 4.19 11.78 20.26
CA GLY A 75 4.18 12.17 21.67
C GLY A 75 4.06 11.02 22.67
N GLY A 76 3.92 9.77 22.23
CA GLY A 76 3.67 8.63 23.11
C GLY A 76 4.72 7.53 22.99
N GLU A 77 5.78 7.61 23.80
CA GLU A 77 6.32 6.39 24.41
C GLU A 77 5.22 5.86 25.35
N GLY A 78 4.38 4.97 24.83
CA GLY A 78 3.35 4.26 25.61
C GLY A 78 2.13 5.10 25.99
N ALA A 79 1.08 5.09 25.16
CA ALA A 79 -0.28 5.23 25.66
C ALA A 79 -1.31 4.69 24.66
N HIS A 80 -1.85 3.53 25.03
CA HIS A 80 -3.19 3.02 24.71
C HIS A 80 -3.64 3.16 23.25
N GLU A 81 -3.29 2.13 22.50
CA GLU A 81 -4.11 1.54 21.45
C GLU A 81 -5.59 1.71 21.82
N VAL A 82 -6.27 2.66 21.19
CA VAL A 82 -7.73 2.64 21.11
C VAL A 82 -8.03 1.41 20.29
N ILE A 83 -8.31 0.36 21.05
CA ILE A 83 -8.57 -0.99 20.64
C ILE A 83 -9.57 -0.98 19.49
N ASP A 84 -9.05 -1.08 18.27
CA ASP A 84 -9.82 -1.55 17.13
C ASP A 84 -9.78 -3.07 17.25
N HIS A 85 -10.72 -3.64 17.99
CA HIS A 85 -10.97 -5.08 18.00
C HIS A 85 -11.56 -5.49 16.65
N ALA A 86 -10.79 -5.32 15.56
CA ALA A 86 -10.88 -6.29 14.48
C ALA A 86 -10.36 -7.60 15.08
N PRO A 87 -11.11 -8.72 15.01
CA PRO A 87 -10.54 -10.01 15.39
C PRO A 87 -9.29 -10.19 14.55
N THR A 88 -8.11 -10.12 15.17
CA THR A 88 -6.84 -10.27 14.47
C THR A 88 -6.79 -11.69 13.95
N GLU A 89 -7.28 -11.89 12.73
CA GLU A 89 -7.11 -13.18 12.06
C GLU A 89 -5.62 -13.45 12.01
N ALA A 90 -5.22 -14.61 12.55
CA ALA A 90 -3.82 -14.99 12.54
C ALA A 90 -3.33 -15.02 11.09
N ARG A 91 -2.32 -14.19 10.80
CA ARG A 91 -1.72 -14.03 9.48
C ARG A 91 -0.24 -14.35 9.54
N THR A 92 0.30 -14.84 8.44
CA THR A 92 1.73 -15.04 8.28
C THR A 92 2.11 -14.74 6.84
N THR A 93 3.29 -14.18 6.64
CA THR A 93 3.88 -13.98 5.32
C THR A 93 5.11 -14.87 5.17
N ALA A 94 5.23 -15.56 4.05
CA ALA A 94 6.44 -16.26 3.64
C ALA A 94 7.03 -15.56 2.42
N VAL A 95 8.34 -15.34 2.40
CA VAL A 95 9.00 -14.53 1.36
C VAL A 95 10.08 -15.35 0.67
N LEU A 96 10.15 -15.17 -0.65
CA LEU A 96 11.17 -15.67 -1.54
C LEU A 96 11.95 -14.48 -2.09
N GLN A 97 13.27 -14.61 -2.18
CA GLN A 97 14.07 -13.78 -3.05
C GLN A 97 14.20 -14.51 -4.40
N VAL A 98 13.96 -13.80 -5.48
CA VAL A 98 14.01 -14.34 -6.85
C VAL A 98 15.05 -13.57 -7.65
N ARG A 99 15.94 -14.30 -8.32
CA ARG A 99 16.99 -13.79 -9.21
C ARG A 99 16.91 -14.52 -10.55
N ALA A 100 17.21 -13.78 -11.61
CA ALA A 100 17.47 -14.40 -12.90
C ALA A 100 18.77 -15.21 -12.79
N ASP A 101 18.90 -16.29 -13.56
CA ASP A 101 20.16 -17.03 -13.64
C ASP A 101 21.23 -16.20 -14.36
N ASP A 102 22.50 -16.35 -13.97
CA ASP A 102 23.62 -15.46 -14.32
C ASP A 102 23.91 -15.37 -15.85
N ASP A 103 23.30 -16.23 -16.66
CA ASP A 103 23.60 -16.41 -18.09
C ASP A 103 22.59 -15.73 -19.06
N GLU A 104 21.51 -15.08 -18.56
CA GLU A 104 20.47 -14.50 -19.41
C GLU A 104 20.30 -12.97 -19.25
N GLU A 105 19.94 -12.29 -20.36
CA GLU A 105 19.43 -10.91 -20.36
C GLU A 105 18.22 -10.77 -19.40
N ALA A 106 17.87 -9.54 -19.01
CA ALA A 106 16.77 -9.26 -18.09
C ALA A 106 15.53 -10.15 -18.34
N GLN A 107 15.33 -11.13 -17.46
CA GLN A 107 14.30 -12.14 -17.62
C GLN A 107 12.97 -11.61 -17.08
N GLU A 108 11.88 -11.93 -17.76
CA GLU A 108 10.53 -11.48 -17.38
C GLU A 108 9.90 -12.44 -16.38
N LEU A 109 9.58 -11.94 -15.18
CA LEU A 109 9.02 -12.76 -14.12
C LEU A 109 7.63 -13.29 -14.51
N PRO A 110 7.33 -14.59 -14.34
CA PRO A 110 6.05 -15.17 -14.76
C PRO A 110 4.91 -14.79 -13.80
N LEU A 111 4.37 -13.58 -13.96
CA LEU A 111 3.41 -12.98 -13.02
C LEU A 111 2.11 -13.77 -12.88
N THR A 112 1.61 -14.34 -13.98
CA THR A 112 0.37 -15.15 -13.97
C THR A 112 0.52 -16.42 -13.14
N LEU A 113 1.66 -17.11 -13.28
CA LEU A 113 1.99 -18.28 -12.48
C LEU A 113 2.13 -17.94 -11.00
N ILE A 114 2.73 -16.80 -10.68
CA ILE A 114 2.84 -16.31 -9.29
C ILE A 114 1.45 -15.96 -8.74
N ALA A 115 0.60 -15.31 -9.54
CA ALA A 115 -0.77 -14.97 -9.18
C ALA A 115 -1.63 -16.22 -8.89
N ASP A 116 -1.42 -17.32 -9.61
CA ASP A 116 -2.14 -18.58 -9.40
C ASP A 116 -1.93 -19.15 -7.99
N TYR A 117 -0.84 -18.79 -7.29
CA TYR A 117 -0.63 -19.18 -5.89
C TYR A 117 -1.56 -18.45 -4.90
N LEU A 118 -2.43 -17.54 -5.37
CA LEU A 118 -3.51 -16.98 -4.56
C LEU A 118 -4.49 -18.07 -4.09
N ASP A 119 -4.82 -19.03 -4.93
CA ASP A 119 -5.62 -20.21 -4.57
C ASP A 119 -5.10 -21.44 -5.31
N ARG A 120 -4.24 -22.22 -4.63
CA ARG A 120 -3.62 -23.41 -5.22
C ARG A 120 -3.41 -24.50 -4.20
N TYR A 121 -3.50 -25.75 -4.63
CA TYR A 121 -3.22 -26.94 -3.81
C TYR A 121 -4.05 -27.00 -2.51
N GLY A 122 -5.27 -26.45 -2.52
CA GLY A 122 -6.19 -26.43 -1.38
C GLY A 122 -5.76 -25.50 -0.24
N VAL A 123 -4.90 -24.51 -0.53
CA VAL A 123 -4.57 -23.40 0.38
C VAL A 123 -4.80 -22.07 -0.34
N GLN A 124 -5.37 -21.13 0.40
CA GLN A 124 -5.74 -19.81 -0.09
C GLN A 124 -4.81 -18.75 0.53
N CYS A 125 -4.05 -18.06 -0.29
CA CYS A 125 -3.35 -16.85 0.14
C CYS A 125 -4.33 -15.68 0.13
N GLU A 126 -4.23 -14.83 1.13
CA GLU A 126 -4.95 -13.57 1.16
C GLU A 126 -4.37 -12.56 0.14
N SER A 127 -3.05 -12.62 -0.03
CA SER A 127 -2.36 -11.84 -1.06
C SER A 127 -1.10 -12.54 -1.53
N VAL A 128 -0.78 -12.34 -2.80
CA VAL A 128 0.53 -12.59 -3.38
C VAL A 128 1.15 -11.25 -3.73
N ARG A 129 2.39 -10.99 -3.31
CA ARG A 129 3.08 -9.73 -3.60
C ARG A 129 4.35 -9.98 -4.38
N ILE A 130 4.64 -9.09 -5.31
CA ILE A 130 5.93 -8.99 -5.98
C ILE A 130 6.48 -7.62 -5.60
N ALA A 131 7.67 -7.60 -5.00
CA ALA A 131 8.35 -6.40 -4.57
C ALA A 131 9.73 -6.33 -5.23
N SER A 132 10.03 -5.21 -5.88
CA SER A 132 11.36 -4.92 -6.40
C SER A 132 11.96 -3.76 -5.63
N ARG A 133 13.23 -3.92 -5.30
CA ARG A 133 14.11 -2.87 -4.82
C ARG A 133 15.11 -2.55 -5.91
N ASP A 134 15.00 -1.36 -6.47
CA ASP A 134 15.90 -0.81 -7.45
C ASP A 134 16.89 0.13 -6.79
N THR A 135 18.16 -0.12 -7.03
CA THR A 135 19.27 0.78 -6.68
C THR A 135 20.15 0.95 -7.92
N PRO A 136 20.98 2.00 -8.00
CA PRO A 136 21.90 2.18 -9.13
C PRO A 136 22.82 0.98 -9.39
N ALA A 137 23.09 0.16 -8.36
CA ALA A 137 23.97 -1.00 -8.47
C ALA A 137 23.26 -2.28 -8.91
N ARG A 138 22.00 -2.47 -8.51
CA ARG A 138 21.25 -3.72 -8.78
C ARG A 138 19.77 -3.57 -8.52
N ARG A 139 18.98 -4.44 -9.15
CA ARG A 139 17.60 -4.76 -8.76
C ARG A 139 17.59 -5.96 -7.82
N SER A 140 16.65 -6.02 -6.90
CA SER A 140 16.42 -7.21 -6.07
C SER A 140 14.93 -7.46 -5.97
N THR A 141 14.50 -8.66 -6.39
CA THR A 141 13.09 -9.03 -6.47
C THR A 141 12.71 -10.01 -5.37
N PHE A 142 11.56 -9.78 -4.75
CA PHE A 142 10.99 -10.58 -3.69
C PHE A 142 9.57 -10.98 -4.04
N VAL A 143 9.20 -12.23 -3.80
CA VAL A 143 7.82 -12.72 -3.94
C VAL A 143 7.32 -13.16 -2.57
N SER A 144 6.18 -12.62 -2.15
CA SER A 144 5.64 -12.82 -0.80
C SER A 144 4.25 -13.45 -0.87
N LEU A 145 4.02 -14.48 -0.05
CA LEU A 145 2.73 -15.15 0.11
C LEU A 145 2.19 -14.88 1.51
N THR A 146 1.11 -14.11 1.60
CA THR A 146 0.43 -13.83 2.87
C THR A 146 -0.76 -14.74 3.01
N MET A 147 -0.83 -15.50 4.11
CA MET A 147 -1.93 -16.40 4.41
C MET A 147 -2.63 -16.01 5.70
N ALA A 148 -3.97 -15.98 5.66
CA ALA A 148 -4.83 -15.86 6.83
C ALA A 148 -5.33 -17.24 7.29
N ALA A 149 -5.45 -17.43 8.60
CA ALA A 149 -5.92 -18.69 9.19
C ALA A 149 -7.41 -18.97 8.89
N GLY A 150 -8.24 -17.93 8.80
CA GLY A 150 -9.70 -18.06 8.65
C GLY A 150 -10.11 -18.89 7.43
N PRO A 151 -9.77 -18.45 6.20
CA PRO A 151 -10.07 -19.19 4.97
C PRO A 151 -9.43 -20.58 4.92
N ASN A 152 -8.27 -20.75 5.57
CA ASN A 152 -7.50 -21.99 5.55
C ASN A 152 -7.79 -22.94 6.71
N LEU A 153 -8.77 -22.65 7.57
CA LEU A 153 -8.94 -23.38 8.84
C LEU A 153 -9.12 -24.89 8.65
N ALA A 154 -9.87 -25.30 7.63
CA ALA A 154 -10.06 -26.72 7.30
C ALA A 154 -8.74 -27.40 6.91
N ALA A 155 -7.95 -26.77 6.04
CA ALA A 155 -6.65 -27.28 5.60
C ALA A 155 -5.64 -27.33 6.77
N LEU A 156 -5.66 -26.34 7.66
CA LEU A 156 -4.80 -26.31 8.84
C LEU A 156 -5.14 -27.41 9.84
N ARG A 157 -6.43 -27.61 10.12
CA ARG A 157 -6.92 -28.68 11.01
C ARG A 157 -6.58 -30.07 10.48
N ALA A 158 -6.67 -30.28 9.17
CA ALA A 158 -6.30 -31.55 8.55
C ALA A 158 -4.81 -31.90 8.73
N ARG A 159 -3.94 -30.89 8.88
CA ARG A 159 -2.49 -31.07 9.07
C ARG A 159 -2.11 -31.32 10.53
N SER A 160 -2.71 -30.60 11.48
CA SER A 160 -2.44 -30.75 12.91
C SER A 160 -3.45 -29.99 13.77
N SER A 161 -3.68 -30.48 14.99
CA SER A 161 -4.44 -29.78 16.04
C SER A 161 -3.84 -28.42 16.44
N ASN A 162 -2.54 -28.22 16.21
CA ASN A 162 -1.83 -26.98 16.53
C ASN A 162 -1.94 -25.90 15.44
N LEU A 163 -2.75 -26.11 14.39
CA LEU A 163 -3.01 -25.15 13.30
C LEU A 163 -1.72 -24.53 12.73
N PRO A 164 -0.86 -25.32 12.04
CA PRO A 164 0.49 -24.93 11.70
C PRO A 164 0.54 -23.92 10.53
N LEU A 165 0.05 -22.70 10.75
CA LEU A 165 -0.12 -21.65 9.75
C LEU A 165 1.22 -21.27 9.09
N ARG A 166 2.22 -20.90 9.90
CA ARG A 166 3.56 -20.52 9.40
C ARG A 166 4.20 -21.62 8.55
N ARG A 167 4.19 -22.87 9.03
CA ARG A 167 4.75 -24.01 8.28
C ARG A 167 3.99 -24.28 6.98
N THR A 168 2.69 -24.00 6.95
CA THR A 168 1.87 -24.16 5.75
C THR A 168 2.20 -23.08 4.70
N ALA A 169 2.36 -21.83 5.13
CA ALA A 169 2.80 -20.74 4.24
C ALA A 169 4.22 -20.98 3.71
N GLU A 170 5.17 -21.38 4.58
CA GLU A 170 6.53 -21.74 4.14
C GLU A 170 6.52 -22.93 3.17
N ALA A 171 5.63 -23.91 3.35
CA ALA A 171 5.50 -25.02 2.41
C ALA A 171 4.92 -24.59 1.06
N ALA A 172 3.99 -23.64 1.04
CA ALA A 172 3.47 -23.05 -0.20
C ALA A 172 4.56 -22.25 -0.93
N ALA A 173 5.32 -21.44 -0.19
CA ALA A 173 6.45 -20.68 -0.73
C ALA A 173 7.57 -21.59 -1.27
N ARG A 174 7.92 -22.68 -0.58
CA ARG A 174 8.87 -23.68 -1.12
C ARG A 174 8.40 -24.28 -2.43
N ARG A 175 7.10 -24.61 -2.56
CA ARG A 175 6.55 -25.11 -3.82
C ARG A 175 6.60 -24.09 -4.95
N LEU A 176 6.33 -22.82 -4.64
CA LEU A 176 6.51 -21.74 -5.60
C LEU A 176 7.97 -21.62 -6.01
N ALA A 177 8.91 -21.67 -5.06
CA ALA A 177 10.34 -21.63 -5.35
C ALA A 177 10.77 -22.81 -6.24
N ASP A 178 10.31 -24.03 -5.96
CA ASP A 178 10.60 -25.20 -6.78
C ASP A 178 10.05 -25.04 -8.21
N HIS A 179 8.82 -24.53 -8.35
CA HIS A 179 8.22 -24.28 -9.66
C HIS A 179 8.93 -23.16 -10.44
N LEU A 180 9.43 -22.12 -9.76
CA LEU A 180 10.24 -21.08 -10.38
C LEU A 180 11.61 -21.62 -10.81
N ARG A 181 12.26 -22.46 -10.01
CA ARG A 181 13.52 -23.13 -10.37
C ARG A 181 13.35 -24.07 -11.57
N GLU A 182 12.22 -24.77 -11.66
CA GLU A 182 11.89 -25.57 -12.84
C GLU A 182 11.78 -24.72 -14.12
N LEU A 183 11.48 -23.43 -13.98
CA LEU A 183 11.43 -22.45 -15.08
C LEU A 183 12.75 -21.70 -15.30
N GLY A 184 13.82 -22.07 -14.60
CA GLY A 184 15.15 -21.47 -14.76
C GLY A 184 15.47 -20.30 -13.83
N TRP A 185 14.66 -20.04 -12.80
CA TRP A 185 14.91 -18.96 -11.84
C TRP A 185 15.68 -19.43 -10.60
N ASP A 186 16.60 -18.63 -10.06
CA ASP A 186 17.08 -18.84 -8.70
C ASP A 186 16.11 -18.22 -7.68
N ALA A 187 15.29 -19.08 -7.05
CA ALA A 187 14.35 -18.68 -6.02
C ALA A 187 14.78 -19.24 -4.66
N VAL A 188 15.05 -18.39 -3.67
CA VAL A 188 15.50 -18.80 -2.32
C VAL A 188 14.56 -18.28 -1.24
N MET A 189 14.26 -19.12 -0.25
CA MET A 189 13.48 -18.71 0.93
C MET A 189 14.26 -17.71 1.78
N VAL A 190 13.66 -16.57 2.06
CA VAL A 190 14.17 -15.57 3.01
C VAL A 190 13.94 -16.09 4.42
N THR A 191 15.00 -16.22 5.23
CA THR A 191 14.93 -16.84 6.56
C THR A 191 15.17 -15.80 7.65
N GLY A 192 14.16 -14.97 7.88
CA GLY A 192 14.17 -13.94 8.92
C GLY A 192 14.12 -12.52 8.35
N GLY A 193 13.98 -11.53 9.24
CA GLY A 193 13.81 -10.13 8.82
C GLY A 193 15.08 -9.47 8.28
N LEU A 194 16.26 -9.94 8.71
CA LEU A 194 17.55 -9.33 8.35
C LEU A 194 17.96 -9.56 6.88
N ASP A 195 17.36 -10.56 6.24
CA ASP A 195 17.62 -10.90 4.84
C ASP A 195 16.91 -9.94 3.87
N VAL A 196 15.89 -9.20 4.34
CA VAL A 196 15.21 -8.16 3.58
C VAL A 196 15.77 -6.80 4.00
N PRO A 197 16.30 -6.00 3.06
CA PRO A 197 16.81 -4.67 3.40
C PRO A 197 15.73 -3.78 4.01
N GLU A 198 16.04 -3.09 5.10
CA GLU A 198 15.13 -2.12 5.70
C GLU A 198 14.94 -0.90 4.79
N LEU A 199 13.68 -0.53 4.54
CA LEU A 199 13.31 0.64 3.74
C LEU A 199 13.58 1.98 4.46
N LEU A 200 13.54 1.95 5.79
CA LEU A 200 13.70 3.10 6.68
C LEU A 200 14.77 2.79 7.70
N GLY A 201 15.73 3.70 7.89
CA GLY A 201 16.71 3.58 8.94
C GLY A 201 16.15 3.84 10.35
N PRO A 202 16.96 3.57 11.39
CA PRO A 202 16.52 3.54 12.79
C PRO A 202 16.09 4.91 13.33
N GLN A 203 16.46 6.01 12.66
CA GLN A 203 16.12 7.38 13.08
C GLN A 203 14.99 8.00 12.24
N ALA A 204 14.21 7.17 11.54
CA ALA A 204 13.14 7.59 10.66
C ALA A 204 12.07 8.43 11.37
N LYS A 205 11.90 9.69 10.94
CA LYS A 205 10.86 10.60 11.45
C LYS A 205 9.80 10.86 10.39
N GLU A 206 8.58 10.43 10.66
CA GLU A 206 7.45 10.63 9.75
C GLU A 206 7.00 12.09 9.72
N GLY A 207 6.99 12.70 8.53
CA GLY A 207 6.33 13.97 8.24
C GLY A 207 5.07 13.79 7.40
N TRP A 208 4.37 14.90 7.12
CA TRP A 208 3.10 14.86 6.35
C TRP A 208 3.26 14.29 4.93
N ARG A 209 4.43 14.46 4.31
CA ARG A 209 4.66 14.14 2.90
C ARG A 209 5.76 13.12 2.67
N THR A 210 6.69 13.02 3.61
CA THR A 210 7.91 12.25 3.53
C THR A 210 8.28 11.77 4.92
N VAL A 211 9.10 10.73 4.98
CA VAL A 211 9.82 10.30 6.19
C VAL A 211 11.29 10.69 6.00
N THR A 212 11.88 11.34 6.99
CA THR A 212 13.32 11.69 6.97
C THR A 212 14.11 10.59 7.64
N ASP A 213 15.17 10.12 6.98
CA ASP A 213 15.98 8.98 7.40
C ASP A 213 17.31 9.38 8.06
N GLY A 214 17.30 10.46 8.84
CA GLY A 214 18.50 10.98 9.53
C GLY A 214 19.56 11.57 8.59
N SER A 215 20.29 10.72 7.87
CA SER A 215 21.44 11.06 7.01
C SER A 215 21.24 10.82 5.52
N SER A 216 20.17 10.11 5.13
CA SER A 216 20.02 9.54 3.78
C SER A 216 18.85 10.15 2.98
N GLY A 217 18.55 11.42 3.24
CA GLY A 217 17.51 12.19 2.56
C GLY A 217 16.08 11.93 3.04
N PHE A 218 15.15 11.91 2.09
CA PHE A 218 13.72 11.72 2.28
C PHE A 218 13.23 10.44 1.60
N VAL A 219 12.37 9.68 2.27
CA VAL A 219 11.66 8.55 1.69
C VAL A 219 10.17 8.89 1.61
N SER A 220 9.57 8.68 0.45
CA SER A 220 8.17 9.05 0.20
C SER A 220 7.39 7.87 -0.38
N GLY A 221 6.29 7.50 0.26
CA GLY A 221 5.37 6.48 -0.19
C GLY A 221 4.25 7.04 -1.08
N TYR A 222 3.98 6.32 -2.16
CA TYR A 222 3.00 6.64 -3.19
C TYR A 222 2.11 5.42 -3.48
N ALA A 223 0.82 5.68 -3.70
CA ALA A 223 -0.06 4.74 -4.36
C ALA A 223 0.05 4.94 -5.87
N VAL A 224 0.17 3.86 -6.63
CA VAL A 224 0.17 3.91 -8.10
C VAL A 224 -1.25 3.66 -8.59
N LYS A 225 -1.70 4.47 -9.55
CA LYS A 225 -2.99 4.25 -10.20
C LYS A 225 -2.92 2.97 -11.04
N VAL A 226 -3.89 2.07 -10.86
CA VAL A 226 -3.96 0.80 -11.59
C VAL A 226 -5.01 0.94 -12.70
N ASP A 227 -4.53 1.15 -13.91
CA ASP A 227 -5.29 1.24 -15.17
C ASP A 227 -4.41 0.80 -16.34
N ASP A 228 -4.89 1.01 -17.57
CA ASP A 228 -4.21 0.56 -18.81
C ASP A 228 -2.85 1.28 -19.03
N GLU A 229 -2.57 2.39 -18.34
CA GLU A 229 -1.29 3.12 -18.40
C GLU A 229 -0.26 2.60 -17.37
N LEU A 230 -0.61 1.59 -16.57
CA LEU A 230 0.22 1.12 -15.45
C LEU A 230 1.62 0.69 -15.87
N SER A 231 1.76 -0.04 -16.99
CA SER A 231 3.06 -0.52 -17.46
C SER A 231 4.00 0.64 -17.79
N ASP A 232 3.49 1.68 -18.45
CA ASP A 232 4.26 2.87 -18.80
C ASP A 232 4.67 3.64 -17.54
N VAL A 233 3.76 3.79 -16.57
CA VAL A 233 4.05 4.45 -15.29
C VAL A 233 5.13 3.71 -14.51
N LEU A 234 5.15 2.38 -14.52
CA LEU A 234 6.22 1.61 -13.86
C LEU A 234 7.56 1.73 -14.57
N ALA A 235 7.58 1.73 -15.90
CA ALA A 235 8.80 1.96 -16.67
C ALA A 235 9.38 3.36 -16.39
N GLU A 236 8.55 4.40 -16.39
CA GLU A 236 8.97 5.76 -16.02
C GLU A 236 9.46 5.83 -14.57
N LEU A 237 8.78 5.12 -13.66
CA LEU A 237 9.15 5.07 -12.24
C LEU A 237 10.53 4.43 -12.05
N TRP A 238 10.81 3.30 -12.70
CA TRP A 238 12.10 2.62 -12.62
C TRP A 238 13.23 3.39 -13.32
N ALA A 239 12.90 4.26 -14.28
CA ALA A 239 13.86 5.13 -14.96
C ALA A 239 14.21 6.41 -14.17
N LEU A 240 13.55 6.68 -13.04
CA LEU A 240 13.87 7.85 -12.21
C LEU A 240 15.28 7.76 -11.64
N ASP A 241 16.03 8.87 -11.72
CA ASP A 241 17.32 9.01 -11.05
C ASP A 241 17.10 9.17 -9.54
N SER A 242 17.11 8.03 -8.84
CA SER A 242 16.88 7.92 -7.41
C SER A 242 17.89 6.95 -6.80
N PRO A 243 18.41 7.22 -5.59
CA PRO A 243 19.27 6.29 -4.89
C PRO A 243 18.62 4.94 -4.61
N GLU A 244 17.29 4.91 -4.47
CA GLU A 244 16.55 3.71 -4.13
C GLU A 244 15.06 3.88 -4.44
N ILE A 245 14.51 2.93 -5.20
CA ILE A 245 13.08 2.85 -5.50
C ILE A 245 12.59 1.47 -5.07
N TRP A 246 11.52 1.45 -4.31
CA TRP A 246 10.78 0.22 -4.03
C TRP A 246 9.47 0.26 -4.77
N THR A 247 9.15 -0.83 -5.45
CA THR A 247 7.88 -1.02 -6.14
C THR A 247 7.27 -2.33 -5.69
N VAL A 248 5.97 -2.30 -5.36
CA VAL A 248 5.25 -3.49 -4.88
C VAL A 248 3.93 -3.60 -5.61
N ALA A 249 3.73 -4.73 -6.27
CA ALA A 249 2.46 -5.16 -6.81
C ALA A 249 1.84 -6.20 -5.86
N GLU A 250 0.63 -5.93 -5.36
CA GLU A 250 -0.14 -6.82 -4.51
C GLU A 250 -1.36 -7.34 -5.26
N ILE A 251 -1.45 -8.67 -5.35
CA ILE A 251 -2.52 -9.41 -6.02
C ILE A 251 -3.37 -10.05 -4.94
N SER A 252 -4.69 -9.88 -5.04
CA SER A 252 -5.63 -10.45 -4.09
C SER A 252 -7.02 -10.67 -4.68
N ALA A 253 -7.95 -11.18 -3.88
CA ALA A 253 -9.35 -11.31 -4.26
C ALA A 253 -10.00 -9.96 -4.67
N ASP A 254 -9.50 -8.83 -4.13
CA ASP A 254 -9.99 -7.49 -4.45
C ASP A 254 -9.42 -6.93 -5.76
N GLY A 255 -8.49 -7.65 -6.40
CA GLY A 255 -7.78 -7.22 -7.61
C GLY A 255 -6.30 -6.91 -7.37
N LEU A 256 -5.75 -6.07 -8.25
CA LEU A 256 -4.34 -5.65 -8.26
C LEU A 256 -4.20 -4.26 -7.61
N ALA A 257 -3.33 -4.13 -6.62
CA ALA A 257 -2.92 -2.84 -6.05
C ALA A 257 -1.42 -2.65 -6.25
N VAL A 258 -0.98 -1.42 -6.51
CA VAL A 258 0.44 -1.11 -6.70
C VAL A 258 0.84 0.08 -5.83
N GLY A 259 1.97 -0.04 -5.16
CA GLY A 259 2.55 0.99 -4.31
C GLY A 259 4.04 1.15 -4.58
N ALA A 260 4.55 2.34 -4.30
CA ALA A 260 5.95 2.64 -4.48
C ALA A 260 6.51 3.49 -3.33
N ALA A 261 7.79 3.30 -3.02
CA ALA A 261 8.56 4.22 -2.20
C ALA A 261 9.73 4.75 -3.01
N ILE A 262 9.94 6.05 -2.97
CA ILE A 262 11.05 6.70 -3.68
C ILE A 262 11.91 7.42 -2.66
N ARG A 263 13.20 7.14 -2.69
CA ARG A 263 14.21 7.88 -1.92
C ARG A 263 14.68 9.08 -2.74
N SER A 264 14.77 10.24 -2.12
CA SER A 264 15.24 11.46 -2.76
C SER A 264 16.11 12.28 -1.81
N GLU A 265 17.12 12.95 -2.34
CA GLU A 265 17.96 13.87 -1.55
C GLU A 265 17.14 15.08 -1.09
N ASP A 266 16.36 15.63 -2.02
CA ASP A 266 15.48 16.75 -1.78
C ASP A 266 14.06 16.32 -1.41
N LYS A 267 13.35 17.23 -0.75
CA LYS A 267 11.93 17.02 -0.45
C LYS A 267 11.13 17.11 -1.76
N PRO A 268 10.34 16.09 -2.12
CA PRO A 268 9.64 16.03 -3.40
C PRO A 268 8.58 17.14 -3.53
N ASP A 269 8.16 17.43 -4.76
CA ASP A 269 7.06 18.35 -5.07
C ASP A 269 5.70 17.84 -4.52
N PRO A 270 4.77 18.71 -4.08
CA PRO A 270 3.42 18.30 -3.69
C PRO A 270 2.75 17.35 -4.67
N ALA A 271 2.87 17.58 -5.97
CA ALA A 271 2.24 16.78 -7.01
C ALA A 271 2.78 15.35 -7.09
N GLY A 272 3.98 15.08 -6.55
CA GLY A 272 4.71 13.84 -6.80
C GLY A 272 5.61 13.95 -8.03
N PRO A 273 6.47 12.94 -8.27
CA PRO A 273 7.45 12.99 -9.35
C PRO A 273 6.87 12.66 -10.72
N LEU A 274 5.83 11.82 -10.80
CA LEU A 274 5.22 11.38 -12.05
C LEU A 274 3.69 11.49 -12.00
N ALA A 275 3.06 11.54 -13.17
CA ALA A 275 1.62 11.31 -13.28
C ALA A 275 1.29 9.86 -12.88
N GLY A 276 0.06 9.60 -12.42
CA GLY A 276 -0.33 8.26 -11.94
C GLY A 276 0.10 7.94 -10.50
N LEU A 277 1.10 8.63 -9.94
CA LEU A 277 1.47 8.52 -8.53
C LEU A 277 0.62 9.45 -7.65
N THR A 278 0.05 8.89 -6.58
CA THR A 278 -0.65 9.64 -5.54
C THR A 278 0.08 9.54 -4.21
N ALA A 279 0.65 10.66 -3.74
CA ALA A 279 1.35 10.70 -2.47
C ALA A 279 0.43 10.34 -1.29
N VAL A 280 0.83 9.38 -0.46
CA VAL A 280 0.04 8.88 0.68
C VAL A 280 0.22 9.80 1.90
N ARG A 281 -0.26 11.04 1.79
CA ARG A 281 0.02 12.09 2.77
C ARG A 281 -0.58 11.81 4.15
N GLY A 282 0.22 12.06 5.19
CA GLY A 282 -0.16 11.88 6.59
C GLY A 282 -0.30 10.43 7.05
N ARG A 283 0.13 9.46 6.22
CA ARG A 283 0.20 8.02 6.52
C ARG A 283 1.46 7.41 5.89
N GLN A 284 2.53 8.19 5.83
CA GLN A 284 3.76 7.81 5.12
C GLN A 284 4.39 6.59 5.77
N ARG A 285 4.50 6.56 7.10
CA ARG A 285 5.08 5.40 7.79
C ARG A 285 4.26 4.13 7.56
N ALA A 286 2.94 4.22 7.71
CA ALA A 286 2.06 3.08 7.43
C ALA A 286 2.15 2.61 5.95
N ALA A 287 2.30 3.53 5.00
CA ALA A 287 2.51 3.18 3.59
C ALA A 287 3.83 2.43 3.38
N LEU A 288 4.92 2.93 3.99
CA LEU A 288 6.25 2.35 3.86
C LEU A 288 6.36 0.99 4.59
N ASP A 289 5.76 0.85 5.77
CA ASP A 289 5.68 -0.41 6.51
C ASP A 289 4.87 -1.48 5.73
N ALA A 290 3.85 -1.07 4.97
CA ALA A 290 3.06 -1.97 4.11
C ALA A 290 3.82 -2.46 2.87
N LEU A 291 4.79 -1.68 2.38
CA LEU A 291 5.63 -2.06 1.23
C LEU A 291 6.70 -3.10 1.58
N HIS A 292 7.02 -3.27 2.86
CA HIS A 292 8.01 -4.26 3.27
C HIS A 292 7.57 -5.68 2.86
N PRO A 293 8.41 -6.49 2.18
CA PRO A 293 8.04 -7.84 1.71
C PRO A 293 7.45 -8.76 2.78
N MET A 294 7.96 -8.68 4.01
CA MET A 294 7.44 -9.46 5.15
C MET A 294 6.13 -8.93 5.75
N SER A 295 5.61 -7.80 5.25
CA SER A 295 4.42 -7.16 5.80
C SER A 295 3.16 -8.01 5.58
N THR A 296 2.23 -7.91 6.52
CA THR A 296 0.87 -8.49 6.40
C THR A 296 -0.17 -7.41 6.12
N GLU A 297 0.23 -6.14 6.12
CA GLU A 297 -0.63 -4.97 5.92
C GLU A 297 -0.87 -4.72 4.44
N ARG A 298 -2.12 -4.51 4.03
CA ARG A 298 -2.52 -4.24 2.63
C ARG A 298 -1.89 -2.94 2.11
N LEU A 299 -1.52 -2.92 0.83
CA LEU A 299 -1.05 -1.69 0.18
C LEU A 299 -2.10 -0.57 0.26
N LEU A 300 -1.62 0.65 0.50
CA LEU A 300 -2.46 1.83 0.51
C LEU A 300 -2.69 2.30 -0.92
N GLY A 301 -3.89 2.08 -1.44
CA GLY A 301 -4.27 2.44 -2.81
C GLY A 301 -5.64 1.89 -3.15
N ARG A 302 -6.17 2.25 -4.31
CA ARG A 302 -7.36 1.60 -4.85
C ARG A 302 -6.90 0.43 -5.71
N SER A 303 -7.43 -0.76 -5.44
CA SER A 303 -7.24 -1.91 -6.32
C SER A 303 -7.92 -1.69 -7.67
N GLY A 304 -7.21 -2.01 -8.74
CA GLY A 304 -7.74 -2.11 -10.10
C GLY A 304 -7.95 -3.57 -10.52
N SER A 305 -8.20 -3.78 -11.81
CA SER A 305 -8.44 -5.11 -12.36
C SER A 305 -7.19 -6.00 -12.28
N ALA A 306 -7.35 -7.25 -11.83
CA ALA A 306 -6.28 -8.25 -11.89
C ALA A 306 -5.94 -8.67 -13.34
N GLY A 307 -6.81 -8.40 -14.31
CA GLY A 307 -6.56 -8.73 -15.73
C GLY A 307 -5.34 -8.03 -16.33
N LEU A 308 -4.93 -6.89 -15.76
CA LEU A 308 -3.75 -6.13 -16.18
C LEU A 308 -2.43 -6.87 -15.89
N LEU A 309 -2.45 -7.91 -15.05
CA LEU A 309 -1.25 -8.71 -14.75
C LEU A 309 -0.63 -9.37 -15.99
N GLY A 310 -1.45 -9.73 -16.98
CA GLY A 310 -0.97 -10.37 -18.21
C GLY A 310 -0.23 -9.41 -19.15
N GLU A 311 -0.43 -8.11 -18.97
CA GLU A 311 0.18 -7.04 -19.79
C GLU A 311 1.38 -6.40 -19.08
N LEU A 312 1.57 -6.70 -17.79
CA LEU A 312 2.61 -6.10 -16.97
C LEU A 312 3.96 -6.81 -17.19
N SER A 313 4.98 -6.04 -17.59
CA SER A 313 6.37 -6.48 -17.56
C SER A 313 6.96 -6.23 -16.18
N TRP A 314 7.66 -7.23 -15.66
CA TRP A 314 8.35 -7.15 -14.38
C TRP A 314 9.73 -7.77 -14.52
N PRO A 315 10.71 -7.00 -15.01
CA PRO A 315 12.03 -7.53 -15.26
C PRO A 315 12.74 -7.79 -13.94
N ALA A 316 13.41 -8.92 -13.86
CA ALA A 316 14.36 -9.24 -12.81
C ALA A 316 15.74 -9.39 -13.44
N SER A 317 16.69 -8.59 -12.99
CA SER A 317 18.09 -8.64 -13.40
C SER A 317 18.97 -8.68 -12.14
N ASP A 318 20.08 -9.41 -12.20
CA ASP A 318 21.14 -9.30 -11.19
C ASP A 318 22.16 -8.18 -11.52
N ASP A 319 22.06 -7.59 -12.73
CA ASP A 319 22.97 -6.55 -13.23
C ASP A 319 22.29 -5.17 -13.40
N GLU A 320 23.11 -4.13 -13.55
CA GLU A 320 22.74 -2.71 -13.66
C GLU A 320 21.47 -2.51 -14.49
N PRO A 321 20.42 -1.83 -13.97
CA PRO A 321 19.18 -1.66 -14.72
C PRO A 321 19.48 -0.93 -16.03
N ALA A 322 19.19 -1.57 -17.15
CA ALA A 322 19.42 -1.02 -18.48
C ALA A 322 18.70 0.32 -18.61
N ARG A 323 19.48 1.41 -18.58
CA ARG A 323 18.99 2.75 -18.91
C ARG A 323 18.66 2.76 -20.40
N VAL A 324 17.37 2.79 -20.75
CA VAL A 324 16.88 3.04 -22.11
C VAL A 324 16.91 4.53 -22.42
#